data_AF-A0A4Q3AK94-F1
#
_entry.id   AF-A0A4Q3AK94-F1
#
_cell.length_a   1.000
_cell.length_b   1.000
_cell.length_c   1.000
_cell.angle_alpha   90.00
_cell.angle_beta   90.00
_cell.angle_gamma   90.00
#
_symmetry.space_group_name_H-M   'P 1'
#
loop_
_entity.id
_entity.type
_entity.pdbx_description
1 polymer ?
#
loop_
_entity_poly.entity_id
_entity_poly.type
_entity_poly.pdbx_seq_one_letter_code
_entity_poly.pdbx_strand_id
1 'polypeptide(L)'
;DIQVIPAWVVVAPPNYGPQRKSVRTMWDLMRDVAIKAGKLAAPTRPSFTRDILPIFERMQGLQWVNAGFAAGFGWEGVFDLTSTAAIARLGSTSPAYREQRRVIYNNFRNFETDANSPVPWPWLYGDAMNIPPVASPRQNSVLSDCQMAMLWQWSEGNFDADYDPAAVPPASIEGVPLAEQGDMLTRAALEFCLADAFHPGCEMTWPVRSATMYMAPFRFRHAPVGWIAPQPSEVLTPDDVTIPNGPLYGQQAGGITRWMAVPWQTDTSSCRSGYTPNYDPYVPSFWPARVPNEVLTKENYEIVMDKSRPLSERRKAFANREAWIEPLGADGYTHQINNMIHHFDFLGVVEVREGPGDADFPALIEVEDYARLITPEQEQLTEPAKRRTQMLRMAPAAAPGPVARRGERSATDVDLSGIALVNRFPNGLPPQRR
;
A
#
# COMPACT_ATOMS: atom_id res chain seq x y z
N ASP A 1 28.32 7.50 -30.77
CA ASP A 1 27.79 7.08 -29.47
C ASP A 1 26.48 7.77 -29.17
N ILE A 2 25.46 7.00 -28.75
CA ILE A 2 24.19 7.56 -28.30
C ILE A 2 24.37 7.97 -26.84
N GLN A 3 24.13 9.24 -26.53
CA GLN A 3 24.11 9.74 -25.16
C GLN A 3 22.86 9.20 -24.45
N VAL A 4 23.05 8.54 -23.30
CA VAL A 4 21.94 7.97 -22.49
C VAL A 4 21.97 8.53 -21.07
N ILE A 5 20.79 8.71 -20.49
CA ILE A 5 20.62 9.06 -19.08
C ILE A 5 20.56 7.76 -18.27
N PRO A 6 21.32 7.61 -17.17
CA PRO A 6 21.32 6.38 -16.39
C PRO A 6 19.99 6.16 -15.65
N ALA A 7 19.75 4.91 -15.26
CA ALA A 7 18.59 4.47 -14.48
C ALA A 7 19.02 3.80 -13.18
N TRP A 8 18.04 3.42 -12.36
CA TRP A 8 18.24 2.74 -11.09
C TRP A 8 17.37 1.49 -11.00
N VAL A 9 17.84 0.46 -10.30
CA VAL A 9 17.06 -0.74 -9.95
C VAL A 9 16.95 -0.82 -8.44
N VAL A 10 15.73 -1.06 -7.98
CA VAL A 10 15.40 -1.35 -6.58
C VAL A 10 14.73 -2.72 -6.55
N VAL A 11 15.20 -3.61 -5.68
CA VAL A 11 14.59 -4.92 -5.44
C VAL A 11 13.84 -4.82 -4.11
N ALA A 12 12.59 -5.28 -4.12
CA ALA A 12 11.66 -5.13 -3.02
C ALA A 12 10.98 -6.46 -2.65
N PRO A 13 10.27 -6.53 -1.51
CA PRO A 13 9.42 -7.67 -1.17
C PRO A 13 8.39 -8.04 -2.26
N PRO A 14 7.84 -9.26 -2.25
CA PRO A 14 6.77 -9.66 -3.15
C PRO A 14 5.57 -8.70 -3.13
N ASN A 15 4.86 -8.63 -4.26
CA ASN A 15 3.53 -8.01 -4.29
C ASN A 15 2.45 -9.04 -4.04
N TYR A 16 1.86 -9.07 -2.85
CA TYR A 16 0.74 -9.97 -2.56
C TYR A 16 -0.61 -9.41 -3.03
N GLY A 17 -0.66 -8.15 -3.47
CA GLY A 17 -1.81 -7.53 -4.14
C GLY A 17 -1.41 -6.93 -5.50
N PRO A 18 -0.96 -7.74 -6.48
CA PRO A 18 -0.33 -7.26 -7.72
C PRO A 18 -1.19 -6.30 -8.55
N GLN A 19 -2.51 -6.37 -8.41
CA GLN A 19 -3.45 -5.51 -9.15
C GLN A 19 -3.92 -4.29 -8.35
N ARG A 20 -3.44 -4.13 -7.12
CA ARG A 20 -3.85 -3.03 -6.22
C ARG A 20 -2.77 -1.96 -6.18
N LYS A 21 -3.23 -0.72 -6.00
CA LYS A 21 -2.39 0.46 -5.80
C LYS A 21 -2.82 1.12 -4.50
N SER A 22 -1.86 1.67 -3.75
CA SER A 22 -2.20 2.56 -2.62
C SER A 22 -2.85 3.84 -3.16
N VAL A 23 -3.65 4.52 -2.32
CA VAL A 23 -4.31 5.79 -2.68
C VAL A 23 -3.28 6.83 -3.14
N ARG A 24 -2.13 6.87 -2.46
CA ARG A 24 -0.93 7.59 -2.87
C ARG A 24 0.19 6.61 -3.19
N THR A 25 0.72 6.72 -4.39
CA THR A 25 1.78 5.83 -4.90
C THR A 25 3.15 6.52 -4.83
N MET A 26 4.22 5.75 -5.00
CA MET A 26 5.57 6.31 -5.13
C MET A 26 5.69 7.25 -6.33
N TRP A 27 4.96 7.00 -7.42
CA TRP A 27 4.89 7.91 -8.56
C TRP A 27 4.30 9.27 -8.14
N ASP A 28 3.18 9.27 -7.41
CA ASP A 28 2.54 10.51 -6.92
C ASP A 28 3.49 11.29 -6.01
N LEU A 29 4.19 10.60 -5.10
CA LEU A 29 5.17 11.21 -4.20
C LEU A 29 6.35 11.82 -4.97
N MET A 30 6.96 11.08 -5.90
CA MET A 30 8.12 11.56 -6.66
C MET A 30 7.76 12.69 -7.63
N ARG A 31 6.54 12.67 -8.20
CA ARG A 31 5.97 13.77 -8.99
C ARG A 31 5.87 15.03 -8.14
N ASP A 32 5.30 14.93 -6.94
CA ASP A 32 5.14 16.06 -6.01
C ASP A 32 6.49 16.64 -5.56
N VAL A 33 7.48 15.78 -5.29
CA VAL A 33 8.87 16.22 -4.98
C VAL A 33 9.47 17.00 -6.15
N ALA A 34 9.30 16.52 -7.39
CA ALA A 34 9.82 17.20 -8.57
C ALA A 34 9.14 18.56 -8.81
N ILE A 35 7.83 18.65 -8.57
CA ILE A 35 7.05 19.89 -8.66
C ILE A 35 7.52 20.91 -7.63
N LYS A 36 7.59 20.50 -6.35
CA LYS A 36 8.05 21.38 -5.25
C LYS A 36 9.49 21.86 -5.44
N ALA A 37 10.33 21.04 -6.07
CA ALA A 37 11.70 21.40 -6.41
C ALA A 37 11.83 22.28 -7.67
N GLY A 38 10.72 22.63 -8.34
CA GLY A 38 10.73 23.40 -9.58
C GLY A 38 11.31 22.65 -10.79
N LYS A 39 11.45 21.33 -10.71
CA LYS A 39 12.00 20.47 -11.77
C LYS A 39 10.92 19.91 -12.71
N LEU A 40 9.66 19.97 -12.28
CA LEU A 40 8.50 19.58 -13.07
C LEU A 40 7.43 20.66 -12.90
N ALA A 41 6.74 21.04 -13.97
CA ALA A 41 5.65 21.99 -13.86
C ALA A 41 4.46 21.36 -13.12
N ALA A 42 3.86 22.11 -12.20
CA ALA A 42 2.59 21.72 -11.61
C ALA A 42 1.49 21.73 -12.70
N PRO A 43 0.54 20.78 -12.68
CA PRO A 43 -0.63 20.83 -13.55
C PRO A 43 -1.43 22.12 -13.32
N THR A 44 -1.71 22.85 -14.39
CA THR A 44 -2.50 24.09 -14.32
C THR A 44 -3.98 23.82 -14.14
N ARG A 45 -4.46 22.68 -14.65
CA ARG A 45 -5.84 22.22 -14.58
C ARG A 45 -5.86 20.69 -14.53
N PRO A 46 -6.58 20.07 -13.58
CA PRO A 46 -6.64 18.62 -13.49
C PRO A 46 -7.56 18.00 -14.54
N SER A 47 -7.20 16.82 -15.02
CA SER A 47 -8.09 15.91 -15.75
C SER A 47 -8.90 15.09 -14.76
N PHE A 48 -10.22 14.99 -14.96
CA PHE A 48 -11.02 14.09 -14.13
C PHE A 48 -10.53 12.65 -14.28
N THR A 49 -10.28 12.20 -15.51
CA THR A 49 -9.90 10.82 -15.82
C THR A 49 -8.51 10.47 -15.32
N ARG A 50 -7.53 11.37 -15.46
CA ARG A 50 -6.11 11.05 -15.20
C ARG A 50 -5.63 11.45 -13.81
N ASP A 51 -6.25 12.47 -13.20
CA ASP A 51 -5.76 13.03 -11.93
C ASP A 51 -6.74 12.86 -10.75
N ILE A 52 -8.06 12.76 -11.00
CA ILE A 52 -9.08 12.69 -9.93
C ILE A 52 -9.62 11.26 -9.75
N LEU A 53 -10.21 10.69 -10.79
CA LEU A 53 -10.83 9.36 -10.78
C LEU A 53 -9.91 8.27 -10.21
N PRO A 54 -8.60 8.24 -10.54
CA PRO A 54 -7.70 7.22 -10.00
C PRO A 54 -7.60 7.24 -8.47
N ILE A 55 -7.81 8.38 -7.80
CA ILE A 55 -7.82 8.45 -6.34
C ILE A 55 -9.00 7.64 -5.80
N PHE A 56 -10.19 7.80 -6.39
CA PHE A 56 -11.40 7.09 -5.99
C PHE A 56 -11.34 5.60 -6.35
N GLU A 57 -10.85 5.26 -7.54
CA GLU A 57 -10.64 3.88 -7.97
C GLU A 57 -9.63 3.15 -7.07
N ARG A 58 -8.57 3.83 -6.61
CA ARG A 58 -7.61 3.24 -5.66
C ARG A 58 -8.25 2.98 -4.30
N MET A 59 -9.04 3.91 -3.76
CA MET A 59 -9.76 3.69 -2.50
C MET A 59 -10.76 2.53 -2.60
N GLN A 60 -11.56 2.49 -3.67
CA GLN A 60 -12.49 1.39 -3.94
C GLN A 60 -11.73 0.08 -4.18
N GLY A 61 -10.60 0.13 -4.87
CA GLY A 61 -9.77 -1.03 -5.17
C GLY A 61 -9.18 -1.70 -3.93
N LEU A 62 -8.94 -0.94 -2.85
CA LEU A 62 -8.47 -1.48 -1.56
C LEU A 62 -9.50 -2.37 -0.86
N GLN A 63 -10.76 -2.42 -1.33
CA GLN A 63 -11.79 -3.34 -0.81
C GLN A 63 -11.37 -4.81 -0.82
N TRP A 64 -10.47 -5.18 -1.72
CA TRP A 64 -10.05 -6.55 -1.92
C TRP A 64 -9.01 -7.03 -0.92
N VAL A 65 -8.40 -6.10 -0.19
CA VAL A 65 -7.23 -6.32 0.66
C VAL A 65 -7.34 -5.70 2.05
N ASN A 66 -8.46 -5.04 2.36
CA ASN A 66 -8.77 -4.51 3.69
C ASN A 66 -10.29 -4.40 3.90
N ALA A 67 -10.78 -4.96 5.00
CA ALA A 67 -12.22 -5.04 5.27
C ALA A 67 -12.86 -3.68 5.57
N GLY A 68 -12.12 -2.73 6.16
CA GLY A 68 -12.60 -1.37 6.39
C GLY A 68 -12.82 -0.62 5.07
N PHE A 69 -11.86 -0.69 4.13
CA PHE A 69 -12.05 -0.17 2.77
C PHE A 69 -13.18 -0.88 2.03
N ALA A 70 -13.40 -2.18 2.26
CA ALA A 70 -14.52 -2.91 1.67
C ALA A 70 -15.88 -2.37 2.13
N ALA A 71 -16.05 -2.18 3.44
CA ALA A 71 -17.28 -1.63 4.00
C ALA A 71 -17.51 -0.15 3.60
N GLY A 72 -16.43 0.62 3.51
CA GLY A 72 -16.47 2.03 3.16
C GLY A 72 -16.71 2.29 1.67
N PHE A 73 -15.84 1.76 0.80
CA PHE A 73 -15.75 2.16 -0.61
C PHE A 73 -15.97 1.01 -1.59
N GLY A 74 -16.10 -0.23 -1.10
CA GLY A 74 -16.22 -1.42 -1.93
C GLY A 74 -17.59 -1.57 -2.58
N TRP A 75 -17.83 -2.76 -3.14
CA TRP A 75 -19.14 -3.15 -3.67
C TRP A 75 -20.24 -2.94 -2.63
N GLU A 76 -21.25 -2.13 -2.96
CA GLU A 76 -22.33 -1.70 -2.07
C GLU A 76 -21.87 -1.01 -0.76
N GLY A 77 -20.64 -0.48 -0.74
CA GLY A 77 -20.11 0.29 0.39
C GLY A 77 -20.84 1.62 0.62
N VAL A 78 -20.60 2.20 1.79
CA VAL A 78 -21.25 3.46 2.23
C VAL A 78 -20.94 4.64 1.30
N PHE A 79 -19.74 4.69 0.74
CA PHE A 79 -19.22 5.79 -0.08
C PHE A 79 -19.06 5.35 -1.53
N ASP A 80 -20.12 5.50 -2.33
CA ASP A 80 -20.06 5.26 -3.76
C ASP A 80 -19.41 6.44 -4.53
N LEU A 81 -18.18 6.20 -4.99
CA LEU A 81 -17.37 7.14 -5.76
C LEU A 81 -17.03 6.65 -7.18
N THR A 82 -17.39 5.41 -7.52
CA THR A 82 -16.90 4.72 -8.73
C THR A 82 -17.99 4.02 -9.54
N SER A 83 -19.24 3.97 -9.07
CA SER A 83 -20.33 3.50 -9.92
C SER A 83 -20.49 4.40 -11.15
N THR A 84 -21.12 3.88 -12.21
CA THR A 84 -21.42 4.67 -13.42
C THR A 84 -22.17 5.97 -13.08
N ALA A 85 -23.10 5.91 -12.12
CA ALA A 85 -23.85 7.08 -11.68
C ALA A 85 -22.98 8.07 -10.88
N ALA A 86 -22.11 7.56 -10.00
CA ALA A 86 -21.16 8.39 -9.28
C ALA A 86 -20.17 9.08 -10.23
N ILE A 87 -19.57 8.33 -11.17
CA ILE A 87 -18.63 8.88 -12.15
C ILE A 87 -19.28 9.96 -13.01
N ALA A 88 -20.48 9.73 -13.55
CA ALA A 88 -21.18 10.73 -14.36
C ALA A 88 -21.45 12.04 -13.58
N ARG A 89 -21.76 11.92 -12.29
CA ARG A 89 -22.01 13.03 -11.38
C ARG A 89 -20.73 13.78 -11.00
N LEU A 90 -19.70 13.05 -10.59
CA LEU A 90 -18.44 13.57 -10.09
C LEU A 90 -17.52 14.10 -11.22
N GLY A 91 -17.66 13.55 -12.42
CA GLY A 91 -16.97 13.98 -13.64
C GLY A 91 -17.62 15.18 -14.33
N SER A 92 -18.79 15.65 -13.86
CA SER A 92 -19.46 16.83 -14.43
C SER A 92 -18.98 18.13 -13.79
N THR A 93 -18.69 19.15 -14.61
CA THR A 93 -18.38 20.52 -14.16
C THR A 93 -19.63 21.32 -13.75
N SER A 94 -20.83 20.74 -13.89
CA SER A 94 -22.09 21.41 -13.55
C SER A 94 -22.06 21.96 -12.12
N PRO A 95 -22.50 23.22 -11.92
CA PRO A 95 -22.66 23.80 -10.58
C PRO A 95 -23.62 23.00 -9.69
N ALA A 96 -24.55 22.24 -10.26
CA ALA A 96 -25.51 21.40 -9.53
C ALA A 96 -24.83 20.36 -8.63
N TYR A 97 -23.62 19.92 -9.00
CA TYR A 97 -22.86 18.92 -8.23
C TYR A 97 -21.69 19.53 -7.43
N ARG A 98 -21.50 20.85 -7.46
CA ARG A 98 -20.37 21.52 -6.79
C ARG A 98 -20.31 21.19 -5.30
N GLU A 99 -21.41 21.34 -4.59
CA GLU A 99 -21.42 21.08 -3.14
C GLU A 99 -21.18 19.62 -2.80
N GLN A 100 -21.62 18.68 -3.65
CA GLN A 100 -21.32 17.26 -3.46
C GLN A 100 -19.82 16.98 -3.62
N ARG A 101 -19.17 17.58 -4.63
CA ARG A 101 -17.71 17.48 -4.79
C ARG A 101 -16.96 18.14 -3.63
N ARG A 102 -17.44 19.28 -3.11
CA ARG A 102 -16.87 19.92 -1.90
C ARG A 102 -16.98 19.05 -0.66
N VAL A 103 -18.12 18.39 -0.44
CA VAL A 103 -18.27 17.44 0.66
C VAL A 103 -17.26 16.30 0.53
N ILE A 104 -17.08 15.73 -0.66
CA ILE A 104 -16.07 14.69 -0.90
C ILE A 104 -14.66 15.23 -0.64
N TYR A 105 -14.31 16.41 -1.16
CA TYR A 105 -13.02 17.05 -0.90
C TYR A 105 -12.76 17.24 0.60
N ASN A 106 -13.75 17.71 1.34
CA ASN A 106 -13.65 17.95 2.79
C ASN A 106 -13.51 16.66 3.62
N ASN A 107 -13.73 15.47 3.04
CA ASN A 107 -13.41 14.22 3.72
C ASN A 107 -11.90 13.89 3.68
N PHE A 108 -11.14 14.47 2.74
CA PHE A 108 -9.70 14.25 2.68
C PHE A 108 -8.97 15.07 3.75
N ARG A 109 -7.99 14.43 4.38
CA ARG A 109 -7.22 15.00 5.48
C ARG A 109 -6.55 16.32 5.11
N ASN A 110 -6.62 17.27 6.03
CA ASN A 110 -5.84 18.50 6.00
C ASN A 110 -5.17 18.70 7.37
N PHE A 111 -3.83 18.73 7.38
CA PHE A 111 -3.04 18.84 8.60
C PHE A 111 -3.34 20.08 9.43
N GLU A 112 -3.86 21.16 8.83
CA GLU A 112 -4.21 22.37 9.58
C GLU A 112 -5.55 22.23 10.34
N THR A 113 -6.44 21.33 9.93
CA THR A 113 -7.81 21.24 10.47
C THR A 113 -8.08 19.97 11.27
N ASP A 114 -7.54 18.83 10.84
CA ASP A 114 -7.96 17.51 11.32
C ASP A 114 -6.80 16.52 11.51
N ALA A 115 -5.57 17.03 11.47
CA ALA A 115 -4.30 16.34 11.56
C ALA A 115 -4.25 15.02 12.36
N ASN A 116 -4.66 15.05 13.64
CA ASN A 116 -4.57 13.88 14.52
C ASN A 116 -5.72 12.88 14.36
N SER A 117 -6.77 13.25 13.64
CA SER A 117 -7.98 12.45 13.52
C SER A 117 -7.75 11.23 12.60
N PRO A 118 -8.18 10.02 13.03
CA PRO A 118 -8.17 8.84 12.15
C PRO A 118 -9.32 8.88 11.11
N VAL A 119 -10.31 9.76 11.29
CA VAL A 119 -11.54 9.80 10.48
C VAL A 119 -11.32 10.23 9.02
N PRO A 120 -10.54 11.28 8.70
CA PRO A 120 -10.38 11.75 7.33
C PRO A 120 -9.69 10.74 6.41
N TRP A 121 -9.93 10.87 5.11
CA TRP A 121 -9.34 10.02 4.08
C TRP A 121 -7.92 10.46 3.69
N PRO A 122 -7.07 9.52 3.27
CA PRO A 122 -7.30 8.08 3.28
C PRO A 122 -7.19 7.50 4.71
N TRP A 123 -7.81 6.33 4.93
CA TRP A 123 -7.73 5.58 6.19
C TRP A 123 -6.43 4.80 6.32
N LEU A 124 -5.30 5.49 6.13
CA LEU A 124 -3.96 4.93 6.22
C LEU A 124 -3.13 5.66 7.28
N TYR A 125 -2.32 4.92 8.01
CA TYR A 125 -1.37 5.45 8.98
C TYR A 125 -0.32 6.37 8.33
N GLY A 126 0.24 7.29 9.12
CA GLY A 126 1.27 8.23 8.69
C GLY A 126 2.64 7.94 9.33
N ASP A 127 3.64 8.74 8.96
CA ASP A 127 5.04 8.54 9.38
C ASP A 127 5.28 8.60 10.90
N ALA A 128 4.40 9.27 11.64
CA ALA A 128 4.49 9.41 13.09
C ALA A 128 3.50 8.50 13.81
N MET A 129 2.98 7.47 13.13
CA MET A 129 2.10 6.47 13.72
C MET A 129 2.69 5.92 15.01
N ASN A 130 1.95 6.11 16.09
CA ASN A 130 2.26 5.60 17.42
C ASN A 130 0.99 5.12 18.11
N ILE A 131 1.15 4.18 19.04
CA ILE A 131 0.11 3.66 19.93
C ILE A 131 0.65 3.76 21.37
N PRO A 132 -0.01 4.54 22.25
CA PRO A 132 -1.13 5.44 21.93
C PRO A 132 -0.72 6.55 20.95
N PRO A 133 -1.66 7.15 20.20
CA PRO A 133 -1.37 8.25 19.29
C PRO A 133 -0.61 9.38 19.97
N VAL A 134 0.44 9.87 19.32
CA VAL A 134 1.14 11.08 19.75
C VAL A 134 0.53 12.30 19.09
N ALA A 135 0.66 13.48 19.71
CA ALA A 135 0.22 14.74 19.13
C ALA A 135 1.07 15.09 17.91
N SER A 136 0.70 14.58 16.75
CA SER A 136 1.41 14.74 15.49
C SER A 136 0.44 14.75 14.32
N PRO A 137 0.50 15.76 13.44
CA PRO A 137 -0.27 15.74 12.20
C PRO A 137 0.04 14.52 11.34
N ARG A 138 1.22 13.89 11.53
CA ARG A 138 1.68 12.73 10.78
C ARG A 138 1.27 11.39 11.41
N GLN A 139 0.37 11.37 12.39
CA GLN A 139 -0.20 10.11 12.90
C GLN A 139 -0.89 9.32 11.77
N ASN A 140 -1.56 10.03 10.86
CA ASN A 140 -2.24 9.47 9.70
C ASN A 140 -1.74 10.14 8.40
N SER A 141 -1.88 9.46 7.27
CA SER A 141 -1.33 9.91 5.98
C SER A 141 -2.17 10.99 5.31
N VAL A 142 -1.58 11.73 4.37
CA VAL A 142 -2.31 12.69 3.52
C VAL A 142 -1.93 12.43 2.05
N LEU A 143 -2.83 12.79 1.14
CA LEU A 143 -2.47 12.86 -0.28
C LEU A 143 -1.34 13.88 -0.50
N SER A 144 -0.64 13.78 -1.63
CA SER A 144 0.37 14.79 -1.97
C SER A 144 -0.25 16.18 -2.15
N ASP A 145 0.53 17.24 -1.96
CA ASP A 145 0.05 18.62 -2.16
C ASP A 145 -0.46 18.83 -3.58
N CYS A 146 0.19 18.23 -4.58
CA CYS A 146 -0.30 18.21 -5.95
C CYS A 146 -1.69 17.57 -6.06
N GLN A 147 -1.91 16.39 -5.47
CA GLN A 147 -3.23 15.73 -5.47
C GLN A 147 -4.29 16.56 -4.73
N MET A 148 -3.94 17.14 -3.57
CA MET A 148 -4.86 18.00 -2.81
C MET A 148 -5.23 19.27 -3.57
N ALA A 149 -4.27 19.91 -4.24
CA ALA A 149 -4.53 21.08 -5.09
C ALA A 149 -5.42 20.74 -6.29
N MET A 150 -5.22 19.57 -6.91
CA MET A 150 -6.07 19.08 -8.00
C MET A 150 -7.49 18.74 -7.52
N LEU A 151 -7.63 18.09 -6.37
CA LEU A 151 -8.94 17.82 -5.76
C LEU A 151 -9.68 19.10 -5.37
N TRP A 152 -8.97 20.12 -4.89
CA TRP A 152 -9.57 21.43 -4.63
C TRP A 152 -10.11 22.08 -5.91
N GLN A 153 -9.32 22.10 -6.99
CA GLN A 153 -9.79 22.62 -8.27
C GLN A 153 -10.99 21.82 -8.81
N TRP A 154 -10.95 20.49 -8.70
CA TRP A 154 -12.06 19.62 -9.06
C TRP A 154 -13.33 19.93 -8.27
N SER A 155 -13.22 20.14 -6.95
CA SER A 155 -14.36 20.43 -6.10
C SER A 155 -15.06 21.73 -6.51
N GLU A 156 -14.28 22.73 -6.93
CA GLU A 156 -14.80 24.01 -7.45
C GLU A 156 -15.40 23.92 -8.86
N GLY A 157 -15.16 22.81 -9.57
CA GLY A 157 -15.58 22.62 -10.97
C GLY A 157 -14.53 23.10 -11.99
N ASN A 158 -13.31 23.36 -11.56
CA ASN A 158 -12.20 23.83 -12.38
C ASN A 158 -11.33 22.67 -12.90
N PHE A 159 -11.92 21.75 -13.66
CA PHE A 159 -11.24 20.57 -14.18
C PHE A 159 -11.72 20.20 -15.59
N ASP A 160 -10.96 19.38 -16.29
CA ASP A 160 -11.37 18.83 -17.59
C ASP A 160 -12.28 17.63 -17.37
N ALA A 161 -13.55 17.77 -17.74
CA ALA A 161 -14.57 16.71 -17.70
C ALA A 161 -14.37 15.74 -18.88
N ASP A 162 -13.22 15.06 -18.89
CA ASP A 162 -12.72 14.28 -20.01
C ASP A 162 -12.97 12.77 -19.90
N TYR A 163 -13.86 12.34 -18.99
CA TYR A 163 -14.19 10.93 -18.85
C TYR A 163 -15.01 10.42 -20.03
N ASP A 164 -14.47 9.41 -20.69
CA ASP A 164 -15.14 8.68 -21.75
C ASP A 164 -15.27 7.20 -21.33
N PRO A 165 -16.49 6.70 -21.05
CA PRO A 165 -16.71 5.30 -20.68
C PRO A 165 -16.38 4.32 -21.82
N ALA A 166 -16.24 4.78 -23.06
CA ALA A 166 -15.85 3.97 -24.20
C ALA A 166 -14.33 4.00 -24.46
N ALA A 167 -13.56 4.80 -23.72
CA ALA A 167 -12.12 4.86 -23.89
C ALA A 167 -11.48 3.52 -23.52
N VAL A 168 -10.64 3.01 -24.42
CA VAL A 168 -9.86 1.78 -24.19
C VAL A 168 -8.40 2.19 -23.94
N PRO A 169 -7.83 1.90 -22.76
CA PRO A 169 -6.42 2.19 -22.51
C PRO A 169 -5.52 1.34 -23.42
N PRO A 170 -4.32 1.82 -23.77
CA PRO A 170 -3.40 1.05 -24.59
C PRO A 170 -3.01 -0.26 -23.89
N ALA A 171 -3.15 -1.38 -24.60
CA ALA A 171 -2.85 -2.72 -24.08
C ALA A 171 -1.36 -3.10 -24.13
N SER A 172 -0.55 -2.34 -24.86
CA SER A 172 0.90 -2.52 -24.94
C SER A 172 1.61 -1.16 -25.06
N ILE A 173 2.93 -1.15 -24.85
CA ILE A 173 3.71 0.07 -24.89
C ILE A 173 3.73 0.70 -26.30
N GLU A 174 3.61 -0.11 -27.36
CA GLU A 174 3.52 0.35 -28.74
C GLU A 174 2.23 1.12 -29.03
N GLY A 175 1.18 0.90 -28.23
CA GLY A 175 -0.07 1.67 -28.30
C GLY A 175 0.01 3.04 -27.64
N VAL A 176 1.09 3.32 -26.90
CA VAL A 176 1.35 4.64 -26.29
C VAL A 176 2.12 5.50 -27.31
N PRO A 177 1.77 6.79 -27.49
CA PRO A 177 2.51 7.70 -28.35
C PRO A 177 4.01 7.66 -28.04
N LEU A 178 4.87 7.58 -29.07
CA LEU A 178 6.31 7.34 -28.89
C LEU A 178 6.98 8.31 -27.89
N ALA A 179 6.57 9.58 -27.92
CA ALA A 179 7.08 10.61 -27.00
C ALA A 179 6.71 10.35 -25.52
N GLU A 180 5.65 9.60 -25.25
CA GLU A 180 5.12 9.32 -23.92
C GLU A 180 5.56 7.93 -23.40
N GLN A 181 6.09 7.06 -24.25
CA GLN A 181 6.45 5.68 -23.88
C GLN A 181 7.43 5.62 -22.70
N GLY A 182 8.47 6.46 -22.70
CA GLY A 182 9.46 6.48 -21.61
C GLY A 182 8.87 6.90 -20.25
N ASP A 183 7.95 7.87 -20.27
CA ASP A 183 7.25 8.33 -19.07
C ASP A 183 6.22 7.30 -18.61
N MET A 184 5.54 6.61 -19.53
CA MET A 184 4.65 5.50 -19.22
C MET A 184 5.41 4.37 -18.51
N LEU A 185 6.58 3.96 -19.00
CA LEU A 185 7.39 2.94 -18.33
C LEU A 185 7.87 3.38 -16.94
N THR A 186 8.24 4.66 -16.80
CA THR A 186 8.61 5.24 -15.49
C THR A 186 7.41 5.21 -14.53
N ARG A 187 6.22 5.57 -15.01
CA ARG A 187 4.98 5.54 -14.24
C ARG A 187 4.59 4.12 -13.85
N ALA A 188 4.61 3.18 -14.80
CA ALA A 188 4.28 1.78 -14.56
C ALA A 188 5.18 1.13 -13.50
N ALA A 189 6.47 1.48 -13.47
CA ALA A 189 7.40 0.98 -12.46
C ALA A 189 7.14 1.54 -11.04
N LEU A 190 6.50 2.71 -10.91
CA LEU A 190 6.37 3.43 -9.64
C LEU A 190 4.94 3.47 -9.08
N GLU A 191 3.90 3.34 -9.92
CA GLU A 191 2.51 3.45 -9.49
C GLU A 191 2.02 2.27 -8.65
N PHE A 192 2.71 1.13 -8.70
CA PHE A 192 2.42 0.01 -7.82
C PHE A 192 3.21 0.12 -6.51
N CYS A 193 4.31 0.88 -6.48
CA CYS A 193 5.10 1.06 -5.27
C CYS A 193 4.38 1.96 -4.26
N LEU A 194 4.54 1.63 -2.99
CA LEU A 194 3.87 2.32 -1.89
C LEU A 194 4.54 3.66 -1.61
N ALA A 195 3.73 4.67 -1.32
CA ALA A 195 4.17 5.87 -0.63
C ALA A 195 3.37 6.00 0.65
N ASP A 196 4.08 6.31 1.74
CA ASP A 196 3.54 6.61 3.06
C ASP A 196 2.70 5.46 3.70
N ALA A 197 2.70 5.28 5.01
CA ALA A 197 3.67 5.80 5.96
C ALA A 197 5.12 5.41 5.58
N PHE A 198 6.09 6.20 6.00
CA PHE A 198 7.49 5.75 5.99
C PHE A 198 7.94 5.45 7.41
N HIS A 199 7.63 4.23 7.87
CA HIS A 199 7.78 3.80 9.27
C HIS A 199 8.64 2.53 9.54
N PRO A 200 9.66 2.10 8.75
CA PRO A 200 10.03 2.47 7.38
C PRO A 200 9.04 1.82 6.38
N GLY A 201 9.10 2.07 5.07
CA GLY A 201 8.10 1.60 4.09
C GLY A 201 8.20 0.12 3.67
N CYS A 202 7.90 -0.16 2.39
CA CYS A 202 8.04 -1.51 1.80
C CYS A 202 9.16 -1.59 0.76
N GLU A 203 9.02 -0.91 -0.38
CA GLU A 203 10.04 -0.92 -1.45
C GLU A 203 11.14 0.13 -1.20
N MET A 204 10.73 1.31 -0.72
CA MET A 204 11.57 2.46 -0.41
C MET A 204 10.98 3.22 0.79
N THR A 205 11.71 4.21 1.30
CA THR A 205 11.29 4.98 2.48
C THR A 205 11.64 6.47 2.33
N TRP A 206 11.48 7.23 3.41
CA TRP A 206 11.50 8.70 3.48
C TRP A 206 12.62 9.45 2.73
N PRO A 207 13.85 8.94 2.53
CA PRO A 207 14.88 9.65 1.76
C PRO A 207 14.43 10.02 0.36
N VAL A 208 13.55 9.22 -0.27
CA VAL A 208 13.01 9.51 -1.61
C VAL A 208 12.25 10.83 -1.69
N ARG A 209 11.90 11.46 -0.56
CA ARG A 209 11.32 12.81 -0.51
C ARG A 209 12.35 13.94 -0.69
N SER A 210 13.65 13.64 -0.62
CA SER A 210 14.72 14.64 -0.71
C SER A 210 15.06 14.98 -2.16
N ALA A 211 14.73 16.20 -2.59
CA ALA A 211 14.96 16.66 -3.97
C ALA A 211 16.45 16.64 -4.42
N THR A 212 17.37 16.69 -3.46
CA THR A 212 18.83 16.57 -3.64
C THR A 212 19.26 15.20 -4.16
N MET A 213 18.47 14.15 -3.90
CA MET A 213 18.69 12.80 -4.43
C MET A 213 18.38 12.67 -5.92
N TYR A 214 17.87 13.72 -6.58
CA TYR A 214 17.43 13.65 -7.98
C TYR A 214 18.25 14.56 -8.89
N MET A 215 18.68 14.02 -10.04
CA MET A 215 19.28 14.81 -11.13
C MET A 215 18.24 15.35 -12.11
N ALA A 216 17.09 14.68 -12.24
CA ALA A 216 15.92 15.10 -13.01
C ALA A 216 14.65 14.48 -12.36
N PRO A 217 13.41 14.87 -12.73
CA PRO A 217 12.21 14.18 -12.27
C PRO A 217 12.33 12.67 -12.47
N PHE A 218 12.06 11.90 -11.41
CA PHE A 218 12.14 10.44 -11.42
C PHE A 218 13.52 9.84 -11.79
N ARG A 219 14.61 10.61 -11.68
CA ARG A 219 15.98 10.14 -11.94
C ARG A 219 16.87 10.39 -10.74
N PHE A 220 17.21 9.32 -10.02
CA PHE A 220 18.15 9.41 -8.91
C PHE A 220 19.50 9.92 -9.39
N ARG A 221 20.10 10.82 -8.61
CA ARG A 221 21.45 11.31 -8.81
C ARG A 221 22.42 10.19 -8.45
N HIS A 222 23.35 9.90 -9.34
CA HIS A 222 24.42 8.95 -9.07
C HIS A 222 25.55 9.65 -8.30
N ALA A 223 26.14 8.96 -7.33
CA ALA A 223 27.35 9.43 -6.68
C ALA A 223 28.50 9.53 -7.70
N PRO A 224 29.38 10.54 -7.61
CA PRO A 224 30.58 10.61 -8.44
C PRO A 224 31.45 9.36 -8.28
N VAL A 225 32.19 9.00 -9.34
CA VAL A 225 33.17 7.91 -9.29
C VAL A 225 34.19 8.22 -8.19
N GLY A 226 34.45 7.24 -7.32
CA GLY A 226 35.37 7.39 -6.18
C GLY A 226 34.81 8.19 -5.00
N TRP A 227 33.54 8.61 -5.03
CA TRP A 227 32.92 9.23 -3.86
C TRP A 227 32.88 8.25 -2.68
N ILE A 228 33.22 8.76 -1.50
CA ILE A 228 33.18 8.02 -0.23
C ILE A 228 32.07 8.64 0.59
N ALA A 229 31.07 7.84 0.95
CA ALA A 229 29.99 8.30 1.80
C ALA A 229 30.54 8.75 3.16
N PRO A 230 30.10 9.92 3.68
CA PRO A 230 30.41 10.31 5.05
C PRO A 230 29.98 9.21 6.02
N GLN A 231 30.85 8.87 6.95
CA GLN A 231 30.54 7.89 8.00
C GLN A 231 29.65 8.59 9.03
N PRO A 232 28.39 8.15 9.20
CA PRO A 232 27.57 8.66 10.29
C PRO A 232 28.21 8.28 11.62
N SER A 233 27.88 9.02 12.67
CA SER A 233 28.26 8.63 14.03
C SER A 233 27.59 7.31 14.45
N GLU A 234 27.91 6.80 15.65
CA GLU A 234 27.29 5.58 16.20
C GLU A 234 25.75 5.67 16.23
N VAL A 235 25.21 6.88 16.36
CA VAL A 235 23.78 7.17 16.29
C VAL A 235 23.52 8.06 15.09
N LEU A 236 22.58 7.67 14.24
CA LEU A 236 22.15 8.52 13.13
C LEU A 236 21.32 9.70 13.66
N THR A 237 21.79 10.92 13.43
CA THR A 237 21.10 12.15 13.81
C THR A 237 20.59 12.92 12.57
N PRO A 238 19.68 13.90 12.74
CA PRO A 238 19.30 14.82 11.66
C PRO A 238 20.49 15.51 10.99
N ASP A 239 21.56 15.80 11.73
CA ASP A 239 22.76 16.44 11.18
C ASP A 239 23.53 15.46 10.27
N ASP A 240 23.65 14.19 10.66
CA ASP A 240 24.28 13.14 9.84
C ASP A 240 23.56 12.92 8.50
N VAL A 241 22.24 13.11 8.46
CA VAL A 241 21.47 12.92 7.22
C VAL A 241 21.42 14.16 6.33
N THR A 242 21.57 15.36 6.90
CA THR A 242 21.45 16.64 6.17
C THR A 242 22.79 17.27 5.76
N ILE A 243 23.92 16.68 6.15
CA ILE A 243 25.25 17.14 5.71
C ILE A 243 25.32 17.32 4.18
N PRO A 244 25.92 18.42 3.68
CA PRO A 244 26.14 18.63 2.26
C PRO A 244 26.90 17.48 1.61
N ASN A 245 26.42 17.00 0.46
CA ASN A 245 26.94 15.82 -0.22
C ASN A 245 26.93 14.55 0.65
N GLY A 246 26.03 14.47 1.63
CA GLY A 246 25.82 13.31 2.48
C GLY A 246 24.84 12.28 1.90
N PRO A 247 24.18 11.49 2.77
CA PRO A 247 23.39 10.32 2.35
C PRO A 247 22.15 10.65 1.50
N LEU A 248 21.66 11.89 1.54
CA LEU A 248 20.50 12.38 0.77
C LEU A 248 20.90 13.09 -0.53
N TYR A 249 22.10 12.83 -1.07
CA TYR A 249 22.58 13.40 -2.34
C TYR A 249 22.78 12.31 -3.40
N GLY A 250 23.96 12.25 -4.04
CA GLY A 250 24.29 11.22 -5.02
C GLY A 250 24.29 9.84 -4.38
N GLN A 251 23.62 8.91 -5.01
CA GLN A 251 23.41 7.56 -4.51
C GLN A 251 24.48 6.60 -5.04
N GLN A 252 24.89 5.67 -4.18
CA GLN A 252 25.66 4.49 -4.52
C GLN A 252 24.75 3.25 -4.48
N ALA A 253 25.20 2.13 -5.03
CA ALA A 253 24.48 0.86 -4.89
C ALA A 253 24.13 0.59 -3.41
N GLY A 254 22.87 0.23 -3.14
CA GLY A 254 22.34 0.08 -1.78
C GLY A 254 21.88 1.37 -1.09
N GLY A 255 22.20 2.56 -1.61
CA GLY A 255 21.85 3.85 -0.98
C GLY A 255 20.34 4.10 -0.80
N ILE A 256 19.52 3.51 -1.67
CA ILE A 256 18.05 3.60 -1.63
C ILE A 256 17.43 2.65 -0.60
N THR A 257 17.94 1.42 -0.46
CA THR A 257 17.32 0.36 0.35
C THR A 257 17.98 0.11 1.70
N ARG A 258 19.16 0.71 1.97
CA ARG A 258 19.87 0.58 3.27
C ARG A 258 19.07 1.01 4.50
N TRP A 259 17.94 1.68 4.28
CA TRP A 259 17.06 2.24 5.31
C TRP A 259 15.93 1.30 5.73
N MET A 260 15.72 0.20 4.99
CA MET A 260 14.66 -0.77 5.24
C MET A 260 15.05 -1.76 6.33
N ALA A 261 14.10 -2.49 6.91
CA ALA A 261 14.44 -3.52 7.89
C ALA A 261 15.30 -4.64 7.28
N VAL A 262 16.14 -5.21 8.15
CA VAL A 262 17.01 -6.33 7.81
C VAL A 262 16.74 -7.46 8.82
N PRO A 263 16.10 -8.57 8.39
CA PRO A 263 15.57 -8.83 7.06
C PRO A 263 14.19 -8.16 6.80
N TRP A 264 13.82 -7.94 5.54
CA TRP A 264 12.57 -7.23 5.16
C TRP A 264 11.28 -7.91 5.66
N GLN A 265 11.34 -9.22 5.90
CA GLN A 265 10.23 -10.02 6.43
C GLN A 265 9.68 -9.46 7.74
N THR A 266 10.53 -8.85 8.58
CA THR A 266 10.09 -8.28 9.86
C THR A 266 9.18 -7.06 9.67
N ASP A 267 9.39 -6.27 8.62
CA ASP A 267 8.50 -5.16 8.25
C ASP A 267 7.18 -5.71 7.71
N THR A 268 7.23 -6.74 6.85
CA THR A 268 6.03 -7.30 6.22
C THR A 268 5.10 -7.97 7.23
N SER A 269 5.61 -8.79 8.15
CA SER A 269 4.80 -9.42 9.21
C SER A 269 4.14 -8.42 10.16
N SER A 270 4.69 -7.21 10.20
CA SER A 270 4.32 -6.13 11.13
C SER A 270 3.58 -4.99 10.42
N CYS A 271 3.34 -5.09 9.11
CA CYS A 271 2.54 -4.14 8.35
C CYS A 271 1.05 -4.52 8.43
N ARG A 272 0.36 -4.06 9.48
CA ARG A 272 -1.05 -4.40 9.74
C ARG A 272 -2.01 -3.21 9.73
N SER A 273 -3.26 -3.52 10.02
CA SER A 273 -4.39 -2.61 10.23
C SER A 273 -4.82 -2.57 11.69
N GLY A 274 -5.65 -1.58 12.04
CA GLY A 274 -6.53 -1.68 13.21
C GLY A 274 -5.83 -1.77 14.57
N TYR A 275 -4.63 -1.20 14.72
CA TYR A 275 -3.86 -1.21 15.98
C TYR A 275 -4.59 -0.53 17.16
N THR A 276 -5.70 0.16 16.91
CA THR A 276 -6.61 0.70 17.93
C THR A 276 -8.00 0.09 17.72
N PRO A 277 -8.23 -1.17 18.11
CA PRO A 277 -9.47 -1.89 17.78
C PRO A 277 -10.72 -1.27 18.43
N ASN A 278 -10.56 -0.48 19.51
CA ASN A 278 -11.64 0.31 20.12
C ASN A 278 -12.16 1.43 19.20
N TYR A 279 -11.35 1.88 18.23
CA TYR A 279 -11.79 2.80 17.19
C TYR A 279 -12.41 2.00 16.03
N ASP A 280 -11.61 1.14 15.41
CA ASP A 280 -12.03 0.24 14.33
C ASP A 280 -10.99 -0.90 14.19
N PRO A 281 -11.41 -2.16 13.99
CA PRO A 281 -10.49 -3.31 13.89
C PRO A 281 -9.75 -3.42 12.55
N TYR A 282 -10.15 -2.67 11.51
CA TYR A 282 -9.62 -2.78 10.15
C TYR A 282 -8.95 -1.49 9.66
N VAL A 283 -9.26 -0.34 10.25
CA VAL A 283 -8.67 0.95 9.88
C VAL A 283 -8.23 1.79 11.08
N PRO A 284 -7.22 2.67 10.93
CA PRO A 284 -6.38 2.84 9.73
C PRO A 284 -5.49 1.63 9.44
N SER A 285 -4.89 1.58 8.24
CA SER A 285 -3.96 0.52 7.83
C SER A 285 -2.62 1.09 7.35
N PHE A 286 -1.54 0.30 7.37
CA PHE A 286 -0.26 0.66 6.74
C PHE A 286 -0.34 0.57 5.21
N TRP A 287 -0.12 -0.62 4.63
CA TRP A 287 -0.02 -0.79 3.17
C TRP A 287 -0.80 -1.98 2.61
N PRO A 288 -2.14 -1.97 2.70
CA PRO A 288 -2.96 -3.12 2.30
C PRO A 288 -2.83 -3.48 0.82
N ALA A 289 -2.49 -2.50 -0.04
CA ALA A 289 -2.24 -2.75 -1.47
C ALA A 289 -1.09 -3.72 -1.75
N ARG A 290 -0.14 -3.87 -0.83
CA ARG A 290 1.07 -4.70 -1.00
C ARG A 290 1.10 -5.89 -0.04
N VAL A 291 0.64 -5.64 1.19
CA VAL A 291 0.56 -6.59 2.29
C VAL A 291 -0.92 -6.61 2.72
N PRO A 292 -1.76 -7.47 2.12
CA PRO A 292 -3.18 -7.53 2.44
C PRO A 292 -3.41 -7.73 3.93
N ASN A 293 -4.51 -7.16 4.45
CA ASN A 293 -4.91 -7.37 5.84
C ASN A 293 -6.02 -8.41 5.93
N GLU A 294 -7.11 -8.18 5.19
CA GLU A 294 -8.24 -9.10 5.10
C GLU A 294 -8.60 -9.37 3.64
N VAL A 295 -8.78 -10.64 3.29
CA VAL A 295 -8.95 -11.13 1.91
C VAL A 295 -10.18 -12.01 1.77
N LEU A 296 -10.70 -12.11 0.54
CA LEU A 296 -11.69 -13.13 0.22
C LEU A 296 -10.96 -14.44 -0.10
N THR A 297 -11.20 -15.49 0.67
CA THR A 297 -10.55 -16.78 0.44
C THR A 297 -11.15 -17.48 -0.78
N LYS A 298 -10.38 -18.43 -1.33
CA LYS A 298 -10.83 -19.29 -2.41
C LYS A 298 -12.09 -20.08 -2.06
N GLU A 299 -12.22 -20.56 -0.83
CA GLU A 299 -13.40 -21.31 -0.38
C GLU A 299 -14.66 -20.43 -0.36
N ASN A 300 -14.54 -19.20 0.13
CA ASN A 300 -15.66 -18.25 0.09
C ASN A 300 -16.01 -17.88 -1.36
N TYR A 301 -15.01 -17.71 -2.23
CA TYR A 301 -15.23 -17.49 -3.65
C TYR A 301 -16.00 -18.65 -4.30
N GLU A 302 -15.63 -19.91 -4.02
CA GLU A 302 -16.35 -21.09 -4.53
C GLU A 302 -17.83 -21.10 -4.09
N ILE A 303 -18.13 -20.68 -2.85
CA ILE A 303 -19.50 -20.52 -2.37
C ILE A 303 -20.23 -19.41 -3.15
N VAL A 304 -19.58 -18.26 -3.38
CA VAL A 304 -20.16 -17.14 -4.16
C VAL A 304 -20.50 -17.56 -5.58
N MET A 305 -19.68 -18.40 -6.20
CA MET A 305 -19.87 -18.88 -7.57
C MET A 305 -20.95 -19.96 -7.71
N ASP A 306 -21.25 -20.70 -6.64
CA ASP A 306 -22.23 -21.78 -6.63
C ASP A 306 -23.68 -21.25 -6.59
N LYS A 307 -24.26 -21.05 -7.78
CA LYS A 307 -25.65 -20.58 -7.96
C LYS A 307 -26.72 -21.55 -7.44
N SER A 308 -26.36 -22.77 -7.05
CA SER A 308 -27.31 -23.70 -6.43
C SER A 308 -27.56 -23.38 -4.95
N ARG A 309 -26.64 -22.62 -4.31
CA ARG A 309 -26.77 -22.19 -2.92
C ARG A 309 -27.72 -21.01 -2.75
N PRO A 310 -28.38 -20.88 -1.60
CA PRO A 310 -29.18 -19.70 -1.28
C PRO A 310 -28.38 -18.39 -1.42
N LEU A 311 -28.98 -17.36 -1.99
CA LEU A 311 -28.34 -16.05 -2.16
C LEU A 311 -27.81 -15.46 -0.83
N SER A 312 -28.51 -15.68 0.28
CA SER A 312 -28.08 -15.24 1.60
C SER A 312 -26.76 -15.88 2.04
N GLU A 313 -26.54 -17.15 1.71
CA GLU A 313 -25.29 -17.86 1.99
C GLU A 313 -24.15 -17.31 1.13
N ARG A 314 -24.41 -17.11 -0.17
CA ARG A 314 -23.44 -16.53 -1.12
C ARG A 314 -23.03 -15.12 -0.69
N ARG A 315 -23.98 -14.28 -0.31
CA ARG A 315 -23.72 -12.93 0.22
C ARG A 315 -22.91 -12.95 1.51
N LYS A 316 -23.21 -13.89 2.41
CA LYS A 316 -22.42 -14.08 3.63
C LYS A 316 -20.97 -14.48 3.31
N ALA A 317 -20.76 -15.38 2.35
CA ALA A 317 -19.43 -15.78 1.92
C ALA A 317 -18.66 -14.62 1.28
N PHE A 318 -19.30 -13.82 0.43
CA PHE A 318 -18.69 -12.62 -0.17
C PHE A 318 -18.30 -11.56 0.86
N ALA A 319 -19.13 -11.38 1.90
CA ALA A 319 -18.87 -10.44 2.98
C ALA A 319 -17.81 -10.95 3.97
N ASN A 320 -17.53 -12.26 4.01
CA ASN A 320 -16.55 -12.84 4.92
C ASN A 320 -15.12 -12.55 4.42
N ARG A 321 -14.40 -11.72 5.17
CA ARG A 321 -13.00 -11.37 4.91
C ARG A 321 -12.13 -11.98 6.01
N GLU A 322 -11.27 -12.91 5.61
CA GLU A 322 -10.38 -13.63 6.52
C GLU A 322 -9.04 -12.90 6.62
N ALA A 323 -8.38 -12.99 7.77
CA ALA A 323 -7.08 -12.37 7.95
C ALA A 323 -6.03 -13.03 7.04
N TRP A 324 -5.35 -12.24 6.23
CA TRP A 324 -4.32 -12.75 5.30
C TRP A 324 -3.12 -13.37 6.03
N ILE A 325 -2.85 -12.93 7.26
CA ILE A 325 -1.72 -13.40 8.08
C ILE A 325 -2.00 -14.69 8.85
N GLU A 326 -3.16 -15.34 8.70
CA GLU A 326 -3.47 -16.60 9.39
C GLU A 326 -2.37 -17.68 9.26
N PRO A 327 -1.72 -17.87 8.09
CA PRO A 327 -0.60 -18.80 7.96
C PRO A 327 0.52 -18.63 8.99
N LEU A 328 0.75 -17.42 9.50
CA LEU A 328 1.83 -17.11 10.45
C LEU A 328 1.53 -17.62 11.88
N GLY A 329 0.30 -18.03 12.18
CA GLY A 329 -0.12 -18.54 13.49
C GLY A 329 -0.38 -17.45 14.53
N ALA A 330 -0.84 -17.85 15.71
CA ALA A 330 -1.28 -16.95 16.79
C ALA A 330 -0.42 -17.03 18.08
N ASP A 331 0.75 -17.68 18.00
CA ASP A 331 1.58 -17.99 19.17
C ASP A 331 2.43 -16.82 19.68
N GLY A 332 2.37 -15.66 19.01
CA GLY A 332 2.99 -14.41 19.45
C GLY A 332 3.68 -13.64 18.32
N TYR A 333 4.06 -12.40 18.62
CA TYR A 333 4.63 -11.48 17.62
C TYR A 333 5.96 -11.98 17.03
N THR A 334 6.90 -12.38 17.89
CA THR A 334 8.20 -12.92 17.46
C THR A 334 8.03 -14.22 16.67
N HIS A 335 7.05 -15.04 17.03
CA HIS A 335 6.72 -16.27 16.31
C HIS A 335 6.28 -15.98 14.88
N GLN A 336 5.36 -15.03 14.70
CA GLN A 336 4.88 -14.60 13.39
C GLN A 336 6.00 -14.01 12.52
N ILE A 337 6.94 -13.25 13.11
CA ILE A 337 8.14 -12.77 12.40
C ILE A 337 8.98 -13.94 11.90
N ASN A 338 9.28 -14.91 12.76
CA ASN A 338 10.11 -16.07 12.40
C ASN A 338 9.42 -16.89 11.30
N ASN A 339 8.11 -17.09 11.41
CA ASN A 339 7.32 -17.75 10.37
C ASN A 339 7.37 -16.98 9.04
N MET A 340 7.28 -15.65 9.04
CA MET A 340 7.46 -14.86 7.82
C MET A 340 8.87 -15.02 7.23
N ILE A 341 9.93 -15.07 8.07
CA ILE A 341 11.30 -15.27 7.59
C ILE A 341 11.45 -16.60 6.84
N HIS A 342 10.85 -17.67 7.37
CA HIS A 342 11.00 -19.03 6.84
C HIS A 342 9.98 -19.42 5.77
N HIS A 343 8.79 -18.82 5.80
CA HIS A 343 7.61 -19.28 5.08
C HIS A 343 6.81 -18.13 4.44
N PHE A 344 7.47 -17.04 4.04
CA PHE A 344 6.78 -15.95 3.31
C PHE A 344 6.09 -16.46 2.03
N ASP A 345 6.57 -17.56 1.45
CA ASP A 345 6.01 -18.23 0.29
C ASP A 345 4.68 -18.97 0.56
N PHE A 346 4.24 -19.06 1.82
CA PHE A 346 2.98 -19.71 2.20
C PHE A 346 1.79 -18.75 2.27
N LEU A 347 2.04 -17.44 2.25
CA LEU A 347 0.97 -16.44 2.22
C LEU A 347 0.46 -16.26 0.80
N GLY A 348 -0.85 -16.12 0.66
CA GLY A 348 -1.48 -16.07 -0.64
C GLY A 348 -1.28 -14.76 -1.38
N VAL A 349 -1.41 -14.82 -2.69
CA VAL A 349 -1.46 -13.67 -3.59
C VAL A 349 -2.92 -13.43 -3.97
N VAL A 350 -3.34 -12.18 -3.91
CA VAL A 350 -4.69 -11.76 -4.29
C VAL A 350 -4.76 -11.58 -5.80
N GLU A 351 -5.58 -12.40 -6.45
CA GLU A 351 -5.72 -12.48 -7.90
C GLU A 351 -7.13 -12.11 -8.36
N VAL A 352 -7.25 -11.48 -9.53
CA VAL A 352 -8.56 -11.23 -10.16
C VAL A 352 -9.14 -12.52 -10.72
N ARG A 353 -10.40 -12.76 -10.40
CA ARG A 353 -11.26 -13.84 -10.88
C ARG A 353 -12.57 -13.27 -11.41
N GLU A 354 -13.23 -14.01 -12.28
CA GLU A 354 -14.58 -13.68 -12.74
C GLU A 354 -15.60 -13.80 -11.61
N GLY A 355 -16.56 -12.89 -11.56
CA GLY A 355 -17.74 -13.00 -10.71
C GLY A 355 -18.78 -13.97 -11.28
N PRO A 356 -19.86 -14.26 -10.53
CA PRO A 356 -20.88 -15.22 -10.96
C PRO A 356 -21.73 -14.74 -12.15
N GLY A 357 -21.61 -13.46 -12.53
CA GLY A 357 -22.35 -12.88 -13.65
C GLY A 357 -23.83 -12.61 -13.38
N ASP A 358 -24.26 -12.68 -12.12
CA ASP A 358 -25.55 -12.16 -11.67
C ASP A 358 -25.35 -10.75 -11.05
N ALA A 359 -26.44 -10.01 -10.86
CA ALA A 359 -26.39 -8.60 -10.44
C ALA A 359 -26.06 -8.41 -8.94
N ASP A 360 -26.00 -9.49 -8.16
CA ASP A 360 -25.80 -9.47 -6.72
C ASP A 360 -24.32 -9.33 -6.33
N PHE A 361 -23.41 -9.60 -7.26
CA PHE A 361 -21.96 -9.59 -7.05
C PHE A 361 -21.27 -8.80 -8.17
N PRO A 362 -20.07 -8.24 -7.91
CA PRO A 362 -19.32 -7.56 -8.94
C PRO A 362 -18.90 -8.51 -10.06
N ALA A 363 -18.75 -7.97 -11.26
CA ALA A 363 -18.33 -8.73 -12.44
C ALA A 363 -16.94 -9.35 -12.28
N LEU A 364 -16.05 -8.71 -11.51
CA LEU A 364 -14.73 -9.22 -11.16
C LEU A 364 -14.61 -9.24 -9.64
N ILE A 365 -13.99 -10.30 -9.13
CA ILE A 365 -13.75 -10.53 -7.70
C ILE A 365 -12.26 -10.79 -7.53
N GLU A 366 -11.62 -10.17 -6.54
CA GLU A 366 -10.26 -10.54 -6.19
C GLU A 366 -10.24 -11.52 -5.02
N VAL A 367 -9.46 -12.58 -5.18
CA VAL A 367 -9.48 -13.78 -4.36
C VAL A 367 -8.05 -14.17 -4.02
N GLU A 368 -7.81 -14.55 -2.77
CA GLU A 368 -6.56 -15.20 -2.39
C GLU A 368 -6.42 -16.54 -3.12
N ASP A 369 -5.31 -16.73 -3.85
CA ASP A 369 -5.06 -17.91 -4.67
C ASP A 369 -4.94 -19.21 -3.85
N TYR A 370 -4.26 -19.11 -2.71
CA TYR A 370 -3.95 -20.19 -1.81
C TYR A 370 -3.38 -19.66 -0.48
N ALA A 371 -3.79 -20.23 0.65
CA ALA A 371 -3.13 -20.01 1.93
C ALA A 371 -2.71 -21.36 2.53
N ARG A 372 -1.43 -21.50 2.88
CA ARG A 372 -0.93 -22.70 3.57
C ARG A 372 -0.67 -22.43 5.03
N LEU A 373 -1.45 -23.06 5.91
CA LEU A 373 -1.10 -23.06 7.33
C LEU A 373 0.25 -23.74 7.56
N ILE A 374 1.09 -23.11 8.37
CA ILE A 374 2.38 -23.66 8.78
C ILE A 374 2.13 -24.73 9.85
N THR A 375 2.66 -25.93 9.63
CA THR A 375 2.50 -27.06 10.57
C THR A 375 3.60 -27.07 11.65
N PRO A 376 3.34 -27.60 12.87
CA PRO A 376 4.36 -27.73 13.92
C PRO A 376 5.65 -28.42 13.44
N GLU A 377 5.53 -29.43 12.58
CA GLU A 377 6.68 -30.15 12.03
C GLU A 377 7.54 -29.23 11.16
N GLN A 378 6.92 -28.31 10.41
CA GLN A 378 7.63 -27.32 9.59
C GLN A 378 8.29 -26.25 10.45
N GLU A 379 7.66 -25.81 11.55
CA GLU A 379 8.27 -24.90 12.54
C GLU A 379 9.52 -25.52 13.19
N GLN A 380 9.51 -26.83 13.44
CA GLN A 380 10.62 -27.56 14.07
C GLN A 380 11.81 -27.83 13.12
N LEU A 381 11.57 -27.87 11.80
CA LEU A 381 12.62 -28.11 10.80
C LEU A 381 13.53 -26.89 10.58
N THR A 382 13.12 -25.70 11.04
CA THR A 382 13.82 -24.42 10.86
C THR A 382 14.58 -23.92 12.09
N GLU A 383 14.27 -24.43 13.30
CA GLU A 383 15.17 -24.31 14.45
C GLU A 383 16.50 -25.01 14.12
N PRO A 384 17.68 -24.41 14.39
CA PRO A 384 18.94 -24.97 13.95
C PRO A 384 19.06 -26.40 14.49
N ALA A 385 19.02 -27.35 13.57
CA ALA A 385 19.21 -28.76 13.83
C ALA A 385 20.47 -28.92 14.68
N LYS A 386 20.29 -29.11 15.99
CA LYS A 386 21.31 -29.71 16.83
C LYS A 386 21.55 -31.10 16.26
N ARG A 387 22.58 -31.20 15.40
CA ARG A 387 23.26 -32.41 14.92
C ARG A 387 22.41 -33.68 15.05
N ARG A 388 21.62 -34.01 14.03
CA ARG A 388 21.32 -35.41 13.75
C ARG A 388 21.25 -35.63 12.26
N THR A 389 22.32 -36.23 11.75
CA THR A 389 22.39 -36.86 10.45
C THR A 389 21.26 -37.88 10.34
N GLN A 390 20.24 -37.61 9.54
CA GLN A 390 19.34 -38.66 9.08
C GLN A 390 19.08 -38.47 7.59
N MET A 391 19.46 -39.51 6.84
CA MET A 391 19.48 -39.57 5.39
C MET A 391 18.09 -39.29 4.81
N LEU A 392 18.06 -38.44 3.77
CA LEU A 392 16.89 -38.23 2.93
C LEU A 392 16.36 -39.58 2.41
N ARG A 393 15.10 -39.87 2.70
CA ARG A 393 14.23 -40.62 1.78
C ARG A 393 13.19 -39.64 1.25
N MET A 394 13.18 -39.46 -0.07
CA MET A 394 12.12 -38.74 -0.75
C MET A 394 10.79 -39.48 -0.56
N ALA A 395 9.80 -38.80 0.01
CA ALA A 395 8.41 -39.23 0.01
C ALA A 395 7.62 -38.38 -1.01
N PRO A 396 6.62 -38.95 -1.69
CA PRO A 396 5.98 -38.31 -2.84
C PRO A 396 5.05 -37.17 -2.42
N ALA A 397 4.77 -36.28 -3.38
CA ALA A 397 3.93 -35.10 -3.24
C ALA A 397 2.58 -35.43 -2.58
N ALA A 398 2.31 -34.81 -1.43
CA ALA A 398 1.00 -34.84 -0.80
C ALA A 398 0.11 -33.75 -1.42
N ALA A 399 -1.07 -34.15 -1.87
CA ALA A 399 -2.11 -33.24 -2.35
C ALA A 399 -2.60 -32.32 -1.21
N PRO A 400 -2.99 -31.06 -1.50
CA PRO A 400 -3.52 -30.17 -0.48
C PRO A 400 -4.94 -30.61 -0.11
N GLY A 401 -5.07 -31.26 1.04
CA GLY A 401 -6.34 -31.44 1.75
C GLY A 401 -6.55 -30.32 2.78
N PRO A 402 -7.79 -30.08 3.26
CA PRO A 402 -8.08 -28.99 4.16
C PRO A 402 -7.44 -29.28 5.53
N VAL A 403 -6.42 -28.51 5.89
CA VAL A 403 -5.79 -28.58 7.20
C VAL A 403 -6.63 -27.77 8.17
N ALA A 404 -7.23 -28.43 9.16
CA ALA A 404 -8.07 -27.81 10.17
C ALA A 404 -7.32 -26.72 10.95
N ARG A 405 -8.02 -25.59 11.18
CA ARG A 405 -7.53 -24.40 11.92
C ARG A 405 -6.91 -24.81 13.27
N ARG A 406 -5.72 -24.28 13.56
CA ARG A 406 -5.03 -24.45 14.84
C ARG A 406 -5.67 -23.50 15.87
N GLY A 407 -6.77 -23.94 16.50
CA GLY A 407 -7.38 -23.27 17.67
C GLY A 407 -8.45 -22.21 17.37
N GLU A 408 -9.19 -21.82 18.40
CA GLU A 408 -10.25 -20.80 18.37
C GLU A 408 -9.73 -19.36 18.14
N ARG A 409 -8.41 -19.15 18.13
CA ARG A 409 -7.76 -17.83 18.09
C ARG A 409 -7.18 -17.52 16.72
N SER A 410 -7.38 -16.29 16.27
CA SER A 410 -6.86 -15.76 14.99
C SER A 410 -5.43 -15.25 15.14
N ALA A 411 -4.66 -15.27 14.05
CA ALA A 411 -3.36 -14.59 13.98
C ALA A 411 -3.44 -13.08 14.28
N THR A 412 -4.61 -12.45 14.13
CA THR A 412 -4.83 -11.04 14.50
C THR A 412 -4.96 -10.81 16.00
N ASP A 413 -5.19 -11.87 16.79
CA ASP A 413 -5.35 -11.78 18.26
C ASP A 413 -4.02 -11.67 19.02
N VAL A 414 -2.90 -11.63 18.30
CA VAL A 414 -1.57 -11.39 18.91
C VAL A 414 -1.49 -9.94 19.37
N ASP A 415 -1.17 -9.72 20.65
CA ASP A 415 -1.01 -8.37 21.20
C ASP A 415 0.23 -7.68 20.61
N LEU A 416 0.00 -6.54 19.96
CA LEU A 416 1.02 -5.70 19.33
C LEU A 416 1.24 -4.38 20.07
N SER A 417 0.52 -4.09 21.15
CA SER A 417 0.58 -2.80 21.84
C SER A 417 1.98 -2.48 22.39
N GLY A 418 2.76 -3.50 22.72
CA GLY A 418 4.11 -3.37 23.26
C GLY A 418 5.26 -3.37 22.24
N ILE A 419 4.99 -3.55 20.93
CA ILE A 419 6.09 -3.68 19.96
C ILE A 419 6.72 -2.31 19.65
N ALA A 420 8.04 -2.29 19.49
CA ALA A 420 8.79 -1.07 19.20
C ALA A 420 8.33 -0.35 17.92
N LEU A 421 7.76 -1.06 16.95
CA LEU A 421 7.22 -0.49 15.71
C LEU A 421 6.14 0.56 16.01
N VAL A 422 5.22 0.28 16.92
CA VAL A 422 4.09 1.17 17.22
C VAL A 422 4.30 2.01 18.47
N ASN A 423 5.37 1.78 19.23
CA ASN A 423 5.69 2.55 20.44
C ASN A 423 7.05 3.27 20.33
N ARG A 424 7.26 3.99 19.22
CA ARG A 424 8.52 4.71 18.93
C ARG A 424 8.67 6.01 19.72
N PHE A 425 7.55 6.61 20.11
CA PHE A 425 7.50 7.90 20.76
C PHE A 425 6.83 7.80 22.14
N PRO A 426 7.37 6.98 23.08
CA PRO A 426 6.73 6.74 24.39
C PRO A 426 6.64 8.02 25.23
N ASN A 427 7.47 9.03 24.93
CA ASN A 427 7.49 10.33 25.59
C ASN A 427 6.94 11.46 24.69
N GLY A 428 6.22 11.12 23.61
CA GLY A 428 5.81 12.06 22.57
C GLY A 428 6.93 12.38 21.58
N LEU A 429 6.59 13.19 20.57
CA LEU A 429 7.59 13.71 19.63
C LEU A 429 8.41 14.82 20.30
N PRO A 430 9.73 14.90 20.03
CA PRO A 430 10.51 16.10 20.36
C PRO A 430 9.86 17.34 19.74
N PRO A 431 9.99 18.53 20.36
CA PRO A 431 9.49 19.79 19.77
C PRO A 431 10.03 19.96 18.35
N GLN A 432 9.14 19.89 17.36
CA GLN A 432 9.50 20.11 15.96
C GLN A 432 9.61 21.63 15.77
N ARG A 433 10.77 22.13 15.33
CA ARG A 433 10.89 23.54 14.91
C ARG A 433 9.99 23.71 13.68
N ARG A 434 9.03 24.64 13.78
CA ARG A 434 8.14 25.02 12.67
C ARG A 434 8.92 25.63 11.52
#